data_AF-A0A8D2LRB5-F1
#
_entry.id   AF-A0A8D2LRB5-F1
#
_cell.length_a   1.000
_cell.length_b   1.000
_cell.length_c   1.000
_cell.angle_alpha   90.00
_cell.angle_beta   90.00
_cell.angle_gamma   90.00
#
_symmetry.space_group_name_H-M   'P 1'
#
loop_
_entity.id
_entity.type
_entity.pdbx_description
1 polymer ?
#
loop_
_entity_poly.entity_id
_entity_poly.type
_entity_poly.pdbx_seq_one_letter_code
_entity_poly.pdbx_strand_id
1 'polypeptide(L)'
;MLILLAFIIVFHITSAALLFIATIDSAWWVAGGFYTDVWYRCSNVSNCTALDETFPDFSAFQAIQATMVLSTILCCVAFFVFLFQLFRLKQGERFILTSIIQLLSCLCVMIAASVYTDRQEELHKGPQEFLTVTTGQFGYSYVLAWVAFAFTLLSGIMYLILRKRK
;
A
#
# COMPACT_ATOMS: atom_id res chain seq x y z
N MET A 1 -22.27 17.01 -11.69
CA MET A 1 -21.20 16.18 -12.29
C MET A 1 -19.83 16.54 -11.76
N LEU A 2 -19.48 17.83 -11.68
CA LEU A 2 -18.18 18.30 -11.20
C LEU A 2 -17.86 17.93 -9.74
N ILE A 3 -18.84 18.01 -8.82
CA ILE A 3 -18.62 17.65 -7.41
C ILE A 3 -18.25 16.16 -7.25
N LEU A 4 -18.98 15.27 -7.93
CA LEU A 4 -18.70 13.83 -7.93
C LEU A 4 -17.32 13.54 -8.52
N LEU A 5 -16.98 14.21 -9.62
CA LEU A 5 -15.67 14.10 -10.24
C LEU A 5 -14.54 14.56 -9.30
N ALA A 6 -14.71 15.70 -8.64
CA ALA A 6 -13.76 16.21 -7.66
C ALA A 6 -13.58 15.23 -6.50
N PHE A 7 -14.68 14.65 -5.98
CA PHE A 7 -14.63 13.64 -4.93
C PHE A 7 -13.83 12.40 -5.36
N ILE A 8 -14.07 11.89 -6.57
CA ILE A 8 -13.33 10.74 -7.13
C ILE A 8 -11.83 11.03 -7.21
N ILE A 9 -11.47 12.21 -7.71
CA ILE A 9 -10.07 12.64 -7.86
C ILE A 9 -9.40 12.74 -6.48
N VAL A 10 -10.04 13.42 -5.52
CA VAL A 10 -9.52 13.55 -4.15
C VAL A 10 -9.35 12.19 -3.50
N PHE A 11 -10.34 11.31 -3.66
CA PHE A 11 -10.31 9.97 -3.10
C PHE A 11 -9.15 9.15 -3.69
N HIS A 12 -8.92 9.22 -5.00
CA HIS A 12 -7.81 8.53 -5.68
C HIS A 12 -6.44 9.07 -5.27
N ILE A 13 -6.30 10.40 -5.16
CA ILE A 13 -5.07 11.04 -4.67
C ILE A 13 -4.79 10.64 -3.23
N THR A 14 -5.83 10.56 -2.40
CA THR A 14 -5.71 10.09 -1.02
C THR A 14 -5.23 8.64 -0.98
N SER A 15 -5.81 7.74 -1.79
CA SER A 15 -5.31 6.37 -1.92
C SER A 15 -3.83 6.33 -2.28
N ALA A 16 -3.41 7.11 -3.28
CA ALA A 16 -2.01 7.17 -3.70
C ALA A 16 -1.10 7.69 -2.58
N ALA A 17 -1.49 8.76 -1.88
CA ALA A 17 -0.73 9.31 -0.76
C ALA A 17 -0.55 8.29 0.37
N LEU A 18 -1.63 7.57 0.73
CA LEU A 18 -1.58 6.52 1.75
C LEU A 18 -0.63 5.38 1.33
N LEU A 19 -0.65 4.97 0.05
CA LEU A 19 0.27 3.97 -0.48
C LEU A 19 1.73 4.45 -0.46
N PHE A 20 2.00 5.71 -0.79
CA PHE A 20 3.36 6.25 -0.70
C PHE A 20 3.86 6.28 0.74
N ILE A 21 3.03 6.75 1.68
CA ILE A 21 3.42 6.79 3.10
C ILE A 21 3.64 5.37 3.62
N ALA A 22 2.71 4.45 3.35
CA ALA A 22 2.86 3.06 3.76
C ALA A 22 4.10 2.41 3.15
N THR A 23 4.46 2.71 1.90
CA THR A 23 5.64 2.10 1.27
C THR A 23 6.96 2.72 1.74
N ILE A 24 7.00 4.01 2.08
CA ILE A 24 8.26 4.74 2.32
C ILE A 24 8.58 4.89 3.80
N ASP A 25 7.57 5.09 4.66
CA ASP A 25 7.84 5.52 6.03
C ASP A 25 8.18 4.36 6.99
N SER A 26 9.12 4.67 7.89
CA SER A 26 9.81 3.76 8.81
C SER A 26 9.00 3.26 10.00
N ALA A 27 7.79 2.73 9.77
CA ALA A 27 6.87 2.39 10.86
C ALA A 27 5.86 1.27 10.54
N TRP A 28 6.31 0.15 9.96
CA TRP A 28 5.46 -1.06 9.86
C TRP A 28 5.40 -1.84 11.17
N TRP A 29 6.49 -1.84 11.93
CA TRP A 29 6.54 -2.43 13.27
C TRP A 29 7.39 -1.57 14.20
N VAL A 30 6.95 -1.46 15.45
CA VAL A 30 7.54 -0.58 16.46
C VAL A 30 7.67 -1.32 17.79
N ALA A 31 8.83 -1.20 18.43
CA ALA A 31 9.11 -1.87 19.72
C ALA A 31 10.14 -1.06 20.54
N GLY A 32 9.70 -0.29 21.55
CA GLY A 32 10.59 0.27 22.58
C GLY A 32 11.84 1.03 22.09
N GLY A 33 11.76 1.77 20.98
CA GLY A 33 12.90 2.49 20.36
C GLY A 33 13.43 1.85 19.06
N PHE A 34 12.98 0.62 18.78
CA PHE A 34 13.17 -0.06 17.51
C PHE A 34 12.03 0.24 16.54
N TYR A 35 12.36 0.47 15.29
CA TYR A 35 11.43 0.75 14.20
C TYR A 35 11.85 -0.06 12.98
N THR A 36 10.89 -0.60 12.25
CA THR A 36 11.18 -1.26 10.98
C THR A 36 10.09 -0.95 9.97
N ASP A 37 10.51 -0.73 8.74
CA ASP A 37 9.65 -0.68 7.57
C ASP A 37 9.94 -1.86 6.64
N VAL A 38 9.53 -1.69 5.39
CA VAL A 38 9.63 -2.68 4.32
C VAL A 38 11.06 -2.73 3.72
N TRP A 39 11.89 -1.73 3.97
CA TRP A 39 13.24 -1.52 3.42
C TRP A 39 14.34 -1.51 4.48
N TYR A 40 14.07 -0.97 5.66
CA TYR A 40 15.04 -0.72 6.72
C TYR A 40 14.56 -1.22 8.08
N ARG A 41 15.55 -1.58 8.89
CA ARG A 41 15.42 -1.87 10.31
C ARG A 41 16.29 -0.91 11.09
N CYS A 42 15.71 -0.22 12.06
CA CYS A 42 16.36 0.80 12.85
C CYS A 42 16.31 0.43 14.34
N SER A 43 17.48 0.35 14.98
CA SER A 43 17.58 0.13 16.43
C SER A 43 17.43 1.40 17.25
N ASN A 44 17.72 2.55 16.63
CA ASN A 44 17.57 3.91 17.13
C ASN A 44 17.43 4.86 15.92
N VAL A 45 17.14 6.15 16.15
CA VAL A 45 16.98 7.18 15.09
C VAL A 45 18.19 7.28 14.15
N SER A 46 19.39 6.98 14.64
CA SER A 46 20.64 7.13 13.87
C SER A 46 21.24 5.82 13.36
N ASN A 47 20.70 4.66 13.75
CA ASN A 47 21.28 3.36 13.41
C ASN A 47 20.25 2.48 12.71
N CYS A 48 20.26 2.58 11.38
CA CYS A 48 19.40 1.85 10.48
C CYS A 48 20.22 0.98 9.53
N THR A 49 19.80 -0.26 9.37
CA THR A 49 20.36 -1.24 8.44
C THR A 49 19.33 -1.56 7.38
N ALA A 50 19.75 -1.57 6.11
CA ALA A 50 18.91 -2.03 5.02
C ALA A 50 18.62 -3.52 5.19
N LEU A 51 17.39 -3.93 4.88
CA LEU A 51 17.01 -5.33 4.84
C LEU A 51 17.63 -5.98 3.59
N ASP A 52 18.38 -7.06 3.80
CA ASP A 52 19.05 -7.83 2.76
C ASP A 52 18.90 -9.34 3.00
N GLU A 53 19.53 -10.16 2.15
CA GLU A 53 19.45 -11.62 2.18
C GLU A 53 19.98 -12.24 3.49
N THR A 54 20.66 -11.47 4.35
CA THR A 54 21.13 -11.95 5.66
C THR A 54 20.03 -11.96 6.71
N PHE A 55 18.90 -11.29 6.45
CA PHE A 55 17.76 -11.25 7.37
C PHE A 55 16.91 -12.52 7.33
N PRO A 56 16.35 -12.94 8.48
CA PRO A 56 15.36 -14.00 8.54
C PRO A 56 14.17 -13.72 7.62
N ASP A 57 13.72 -14.76 6.91
CA ASP A 57 12.57 -14.72 5.98
C ASP A 57 12.61 -13.55 4.98
N PHE A 58 13.81 -13.17 4.50
CA PHE A 58 13.98 -12.08 3.53
C PHE A 58 13.15 -12.25 2.25
N SER A 59 12.83 -13.49 1.86
CA SER A 59 11.93 -13.75 0.72
C SER A 59 10.52 -13.21 0.94
N ALA A 60 10.02 -13.22 2.18
CA ALA A 60 8.75 -12.58 2.53
C ALA A 60 8.87 -11.05 2.45
N PHE A 61 9.95 -10.46 2.97
CA PHE A 61 10.21 -9.01 2.79
C PHE A 61 10.27 -8.64 1.31
N GLN A 62 10.96 -9.41 0.48
CA GLN A 62 11.05 -9.17 -0.96
C GLN A 62 9.67 -9.21 -1.63
N ALA A 63 8.79 -10.13 -1.24
CA ALA A 63 7.42 -10.20 -1.72
C ALA A 63 6.62 -8.94 -1.31
N ILE A 64 6.75 -8.49 -0.06
CA ILE A 64 6.09 -7.28 0.45
C ILE A 64 6.62 -6.04 -0.29
N GLN A 65 7.93 -5.89 -0.45
CA GLN A 65 8.57 -4.80 -1.20
C GLN A 65 8.04 -4.73 -2.63
N ALA A 66 8.09 -5.85 -3.36
CA ALA A 66 7.65 -5.91 -4.75
C ALA A 66 6.16 -5.58 -4.89
N THR A 67 5.32 -6.13 -4.01
CA THR A 67 3.86 -5.91 -4.08
C THR A 67 3.46 -4.50 -3.64
N MET A 68 4.12 -3.91 -2.64
CA MET A 68 3.90 -2.50 -2.26
C MET A 68 4.30 -1.55 -3.39
N VAL A 69 5.48 -1.71 -3.99
CA VAL A 69 5.92 -0.89 -5.13
C VAL A 69 4.97 -1.05 -6.32
N LEU A 70 4.61 -2.29 -6.66
CA LEU A 70 3.68 -2.56 -7.75
C LEU A 70 2.30 -1.93 -7.49
N SER A 71 1.81 -1.98 -6.24
CA SER A 71 0.54 -1.35 -5.86
C SER A 71 0.55 0.15 -6.09
N THR A 72 1.63 0.85 -5.70
CA THR A 72 1.79 2.29 -5.90
C THR A 72 1.84 2.64 -7.38
N ILE A 73 2.62 1.89 -8.17
CA ILE A 73 2.72 2.08 -9.63
C ILE A 73 1.34 1.91 -10.28
N LEU A 74 0.63 0.82 -9.98
CA LEU A 74 -0.69 0.55 -10.54
C LEU A 74 -1.72 1.62 -10.13
N CYS A 75 -1.68 2.11 -8.89
CA CYS A 75 -2.55 3.21 -8.45
C CYS A 75 -2.29 4.50 -9.25
N CYS A 76 -1.03 4.84 -9.50
CA CYS A 76 -0.65 5.99 -10.34
C CYS A 76 -1.09 5.80 -11.80
N VAL A 77 -0.86 4.61 -12.37
CA VAL A 77 -1.29 4.28 -13.74
C VAL A 77 -2.81 4.36 -13.87
N ALA A 78 -3.56 3.83 -12.90
CA ALA A 78 -5.01 3.93 -12.86
C ALA A 78 -5.48 5.38 -12.86
N PHE A 79 -4.78 6.28 -12.14
CA PHE A 79 -5.09 7.71 -12.16
C PHE A 79 -4.93 8.33 -13.54
N PHE A 80 -3.81 8.07 -14.24
CA PHE A 80 -3.61 8.58 -15.59
C PHE A 80 -4.62 7.99 -16.58
N VAL A 81 -4.88 6.69 -16.51
CA VAL A 81 -5.90 6.03 -17.32
C VAL A 81 -7.28 6.65 -17.07
N PHE A 82 -7.62 6.94 -15.83
CA PHE A 82 -8.86 7.65 -15.49
C PHE A 82 -8.95 9.00 -16.18
N LEU A 83 -7.90 9.82 -16.09
CA LEU A 83 -7.85 11.12 -16.77
C LEU A 83 -8.01 10.98 -18.29
N PHE A 84 -7.35 10.01 -18.91
CA PHE A 84 -7.54 9.74 -20.34
C PHE A 84 -8.97 9.31 -20.67
N GLN A 85 -9.56 8.44 -19.85
CA GLN A 85 -10.93 7.96 -20.00
C GLN A 85 -11.95 9.10 -19.85
N LEU A 86 -11.71 10.09 -18.99
CA LEU A 86 -12.58 11.27 -18.88
C LEU A 86 -12.75 12.00 -20.21
N PHE A 87 -11.67 12.17 -20.97
CA PHE A 87 -11.71 12.88 -22.26
C PHE A 87 -12.15 11.97 -23.42
N ARG A 88 -11.72 10.70 -23.43
CA ARG A 88 -11.90 9.79 -24.58
C ARG A 88 -13.18 8.94 -24.54
N LEU A 89 -13.71 8.60 -23.37
CA LEU A 89 -14.91 7.74 -23.29
C LEU A 89 -16.12 8.42 -23.91
N LYS A 90 -16.99 7.63 -24.55
CA LYS A 90 -18.30 8.12 -24.98
C LYS A 90 -19.23 8.27 -23.78
N GLN A 91 -20.24 9.13 -23.93
CA GLN A 91 -21.25 9.29 -22.90
C GLN A 91 -21.99 7.96 -22.67
N GLY A 92 -22.21 7.60 -21.41
CA GLY A 92 -22.85 6.35 -21.00
C GLY A 92 -21.87 5.20 -20.73
N GLU A 93 -20.62 5.30 -21.18
CA GLU A 93 -19.60 4.27 -20.93
C GLU A 93 -19.04 4.32 -19.50
N ARG A 94 -18.49 3.20 -19.04
CA ARG A 94 -17.93 3.00 -17.70
C ARG A 94 -16.41 3.06 -17.71
N PHE A 95 -15.83 3.38 -16.56
CA PHE A 95 -14.38 3.45 -16.37
C PHE A 95 -13.76 2.07 -16.07
N ILE A 96 -14.08 1.07 -16.91
CA ILE A 96 -13.72 -0.34 -16.65
C ILE A 96 -12.20 -0.56 -16.59
N LEU A 97 -11.44 0.02 -17.52
CA LEU A 97 -9.98 -0.15 -17.53
C LEU A 97 -9.34 0.47 -16.28
N THR A 98 -9.73 1.69 -15.91
CA THR A 98 -9.31 2.33 -14.65
C THR A 98 -9.60 1.42 -13.46
N SER A 99 -10.81 0.86 -13.41
CA SER A 99 -11.22 -0.01 -12.32
C SER A 99 -10.35 -1.26 -12.21
N ILE A 100 -10.10 -1.98 -13.32
CA ILE A 100 -9.30 -3.20 -13.30
C ILE A 100 -7.90 -2.92 -12.74
N ILE A 101 -7.25 -1.86 -13.22
CA ILE A 101 -5.90 -1.49 -12.76
C ILE A 101 -5.93 -1.10 -11.27
N GLN A 102 -6.96 -0.38 -10.83
CA GLN A 102 -7.13 0.00 -9.44
C GLN A 102 -7.39 -1.20 -8.52
N LEU A 103 -8.16 -2.20 -8.98
CA LEU A 103 -8.40 -3.45 -8.26
C LEU A 103 -7.15 -4.33 -8.21
N LEU A 104 -6.29 -4.30 -9.24
CA LEU A 104 -4.99 -4.95 -9.19
C LEU A 104 -4.06 -4.28 -8.17
N SER A 105 -4.04 -2.94 -8.10
CA SER A 105 -3.35 -2.22 -7.04
C SER A 105 -3.84 -2.67 -5.66
N CYS A 106 -5.16 -2.69 -5.45
CA CYS A 106 -5.80 -3.17 -4.22
C CYS A 106 -5.38 -4.59 -3.84
N LEU A 107 -5.33 -5.51 -4.80
CA LEU A 107 -4.89 -6.89 -4.57
C LEU A 107 -3.43 -6.94 -4.09
N CYS A 108 -2.54 -6.16 -4.71
CA CYS A 108 -1.13 -6.09 -4.31
C CYS A 108 -0.97 -5.61 -2.85
N VAL A 109 -1.72 -4.59 -2.42
CA VAL A 109 -1.69 -4.11 -1.02
C VAL A 109 -2.17 -5.18 -0.06
N MET A 110 -3.27 -5.87 -0.40
CA MET A 110 -3.82 -6.95 0.43
C MET A 110 -2.80 -8.07 0.60
N ILE A 111 -2.11 -8.46 -0.47
CA ILE A 111 -1.05 -9.49 -0.42
C ILE A 111 0.09 -9.03 0.50
N ALA A 112 0.60 -7.81 0.30
CA ALA A 112 1.69 -7.26 1.11
C ALA A 112 1.35 -7.27 2.62
N ALA A 113 0.20 -6.69 2.98
CA ALA A 113 -0.22 -6.58 4.37
C ALA A 113 -0.52 -7.96 4.99
N SER A 114 -1.13 -8.89 4.23
CA SER A 114 -1.43 -10.23 4.71
C SER A 114 -0.16 -11.06 4.93
N VAL A 115 0.79 -11.02 3.99
CA VAL A 115 2.09 -11.70 4.14
C VAL A 115 2.85 -11.15 5.35
N TYR A 116 2.87 -9.82 5.53
CA TYR A 116 3.50 -9.22 6.70
C TYR A 116 2.86 -9.67 8.01
N THR A 117 1.53 -9.78 8.03
CA THR A 117 0.78 -10.24 9.22
C THR A 117 1.06 -11.71 9.53
N ASP A 118 1.05 -12.57 8.51
CA ASP A 118 1.33 -14.00 8.63
C ASP A 118 2.75 -14.27 9.13
N ARG A 119 3.72 -13.52 8.58
CA ARG A 119 5.15 -13.73 8.83
C ARG A 119 5.72 -12.87 9.93
N GLN A 120 4.92 -12.08 10.65
CA GLN A 120 5.41 -11.11 11.64
C GLN A 120 6.40 -11.71 12.66
N GLU A 121 6.17 -12.95 13.11
CA GLU A 121 7.05 -13.59 14.08
C GLU A 121 8.41 -13.92 13.46
N GLU A 122 8.43 -14.50 12.25
CA GLU A 122 9.65 -14.87 11.55
C GLU A 122 10.44 -13.63 11.10
N LEU A 123 9.75 -12.60 10.62
CA LEU A 123 10.36 -11.33 10.19
C LEU A 123 11.11 -10.64 11.32
N HIS A 124 10.71 -10.85 12.57
CA HIS A 124 11.27 -10.19 13.75
C HIS A 124 12.01 -11.14 14.70
N LYS A 125 12.23 -12.41 14.32
CA LYS A 125 12.93 -13.42 15.16
C LYS A 125 14.45 -13.24 15.13
N GLY A 126 15.07 -13.02 16.30
CA GLY A 126 16.52 -12.90 16.48
C GLY A 126 16.95 -12.81 17.96
N PRO A 127 18.26 -12.91 18.32
CA PRO A 127 18.72 -13.03 19.71
C PRO A 127 18.48 -11.79 20.59
N GLN A 128 18.65 -10.58 20.04
CA GLN A 128 18.21 -9.32 20.67
C GLN A 128 16.76 -8.97 20.27
N GLU A 129 16.26 -9.60 19.22
CA GLU A 129 14.96 -9.30 18.59
C GLU A 129 13.81 -10.10 19.21
N PHE A 130 14.09 -11.14 20.00
CA PHE A 130 13.10 -11.86 20.79
C PHE A 130 12.37 -10.93 21.79
N LEU A 131 13.11 -9.95 22.36
CA LEU A 131 12.51 -8.87 23.15
C LEU A 131 11.65 -7.95 22.27
N THR A 132 12.08 -7.62 21.04
CA THR A 132 11.28 -6.78 20.12
C THR A 132 10.04 -7.46 19.57
N VAL A 133 10.00 -8.80 19.46
CA VAL A 133 8.80 -9.56 19.09
C VAL A 133 7.79 -9.53 20.23
N THR A 134 8.25 -9.76 21.46
CA THR A 134 7.37 -9.86 22.64
C THR A 134 6.82 -8.50 23.09
N THR A 135 7.55 -7.41 22.86
CA THR A 135 7.09 -6.05 23.19
C THR A 135 6.67 -5.21 21.98
N GLY A 136 6.75 -5.77 20.78
CA GLY A 136 6.49 -5.05 19.53
C GLY A 136 5.02 -5.05 19.14
N GLN A 137 4.68 -4.10 18.27
CA GLN A 137 3.33 -3.95 17.73
C GLN A 137 3.38 -3.41 16.31
N PHE A 138 2.29 -3.62 15.57
CA PHE A 138 2.11 -2.99 14.26
C PHE A 138 2.19 -1.47 14.37
N GLY A 139 3.05 -0.88 13.54
CA GLY A 139 3.20 0.56 13.45
C GLY A 139 2.16 1.19 12.52
N TYR A 140 2.16 2.52 12.46
CA TYR A 140 1.13 3.25 11.74
C TYR A 140 1.21 3.04 10.21
N SER A 141 2.39 2.83 9.61
CA SER A 141 2.52 2.57 8.16
C SER A 141 1.81 1.28 7.75
N TYR A 142 1.86 0.25 8.60
CA TYR A 142 1.10 -0.99 8.39
C TYR A 142 -0.42 -0.73 8.45
N VAL A 143 -0.89 0.07 9.42
CA VAL A 143 -2.31 0.46 9.50
C VAL A 143 -2.72 1.25 8.25
N LEU A 144 -1.87 2.18 7.79
CA LEU A 144 -2.11 2.93 6.56
C LEU A 144 -2.18 2.03 5.32
N ALA A 145 -1.44 0.92 5.27
CA ALA A 145 -1.56 -0.06 4.19
C ALA A 145 -2.98 -0.68 4.15
N TRP A 146 -3.55 -1.07 5.30
CA TRP A 146 -4.93 -1.58 5.35
C TRP A 146 -5.98 -0.51 5.03
N VAL A 147 -5.76 0.74 5.44
CA VAL A 147 -6.62 1.86 5.03
C VAL A 147 -6.52 2.09 3.52
N ALA A 148 -5.31 2.05 2.96
CA ALA A 148 -5.08 2.17 1.52
C ALA A 148 -5.73 1.02 0.75
N PHE A 149 -5.72 -0.21 1.27
CA PHE A 149 -6.47 -1.33 0.73
C PHE A 149 -7.98 -1.01 0.65
N ALA A 150 -8.60 -0.55 1.74
CA ALA A 150 -10.01 -0.21 1.74
C ALA A 150 -10.34 0.90 0.72
N PHE A 151 -9.49 1.93 0.65
CA PHE A 151 -9.66 3.04 -0.28
C PHE A 151 -9.48 2.60 -1.74
N THR A 152 -8.48 1.78 -2.04
CA THR A 152 -8.26 1.26 -3.40
C THR A 152 -9.36 0.30 -3.85
N LEU A 153 -9.91 -0.50 -2.94
CA LEU A 153 -11.07 -1.37 -3.20
C LEU A 153 -12.32 -0.54 -3.52
N LEU A 154 -12.64 0.42 -2.65
CA LEU A 154 -13.80 1.29 -2.83
C LEU A 154 -13.69 2.11 -4.11
N SER A 155 -12.50 2.64 -4.43
CA SER A 155 -12.31 3.38 -5.68
C SER A 155 -12.41 2.47 -6.90
N GLY A 156 -11.83 1.27 -6.85
CA GLY A 156 -11.97 0.26 -7.91
C GLY A 156 -13.43 -0.08 -8.20
N ILE A 157 -14.22 -0.39 -7.18
CA ILE A 157 -15.66 -0.68 -7.31
C ILE A 157 -16.41 0.54 -7.84
N MET A 158 -16.11 1.73 -7.31
CA MET A 158 -16.72 2.97 -7.77
C MET A 158 -16.50 3.18 -9.27
N TYR A 159 -15.29 2.97 -9.79
CA TYR A 159 -15.00 3.07 -11.23
C TYR A 159 -15.76 2.05 -12.09
N LEU A 160 -16.11 0.86 -11.56
CA LEU A 160 -16.98 -0.10 -12.27
C LEU A 160 -18.41 0.42 -12.42
N ILE A 161 -18.94 1.05 -11.38
CA ILE A 161 -20.35 1.43 -11.30
C ILE A 161 -20.59 2.73 -12.07
N LEU A 162 -19.67 3.69 -11.93
CA LEU A 162 -19.80 5.01 -12.53
C LEU A 162 -19.86 4.96 -14.06
N ARG A 163 -20.77 5.77 -14.61
CA ARG A 163 -20.94 5.99 -16.04
C ARG A 163 -20.66 7.45 -16.35
N LYS A 164 -19.98 7.71 -17.47
CA LYS A 164 -19.79 9.08 -17.98
C LYS A 164 -21.15 9.69 -18.31
N ARG A 165 -21.54 10.74 -17.57
CA ARG A 165 -22.75 11.53 -17.87
C ARG A 165 -22.41 12.68 -18.82
N LYS A 166 -23.45 13.33 -19.35
CA LYS A 166 -23.34 14.50 -20.24
C LYS A 166 -22.67 15.65 -19.49
#